data_AF-A0A7J8TVD1-F1
#
_entry.id   AF-A0A7J8TVD1-F1
#
_cell.length_a   1.000
_cell.length_b   1.000
_cell.length_c   1.000
_cell.angle_alpha   90.00
_cell.angle_beta   90.00
_cell.angle_gamma   90.00
#
_symmetry.space_group_name_H-M   'P 1'
#
loop_
_entity.id
_entity.type
_entity.pdbx_description
1 polymer ?
#
loop_
_entity_poly.entity_id
_entity_poly.type
_entity_poly.pdbx_seq_one_letter_code
_entity_poly.pdbx_strand_id
1 'polypeptide(L)'
;MEPAIDPLFLNCNFNIVWNWDTLDVRPKAKGVDTRQELLKFYEDKYSANLMQLVVYSKESLDKIQCLVEDKFQEIRNSDRSRFQFPGQPCTSEHLEILVRAVPIKQGHKLRIVWPITPSILHYKEGPCRYLGHLIGHEGEGSLFYVLKK
;
A
#
# COMPACT_ATOMS: atom_id res chain seq x y z
N MET A 1 10.35 15.49 15.62
CA MET A 1 10.67 14.08 15.29
C MET A 1 10.76 14.05 13.78
N GLU A 2 11.97 13.94 13.26
CA GLU A 2 12.27 13.97 11.82
C GLU A 2 11.75 12.68 11.16
N PRO A 3 11.16 12.74 9.95
CA PRO A 3 10.58 11.55 9.33
C PRO A 3 11.69 10.58 8.92
N ALA A 4 11.55 9.32 9.31
CA ALA A 4 12.51 8.25 9.00
C ALA A 4 12.47 7.77 7.53
N ILE A 5 11.64 8.40 6.69
CA ILE A 5 11.41 8.07 5.28
C ILE A 5 11.17 9.40 4.56
N ASP A 6 11.57 9.47 3.28
CA ASP A 6 11.38 10.65 2.44
C ASP A 6 9.90 11.12 2.50
N PRO A 7 9.62 12.35 2.97
CA PRO A 7 8.26 12.87 3.07
C PRO A 7 7.57 13.00 1.70
N LEU A 8 8.32 13.02 0.59
CA LEU A 8 7.79 13.05 -0.77
C LEU A 8 7.40 11.67 -1.30
N PHE A 9 7.81 10.58 -0.64
CA PHE A 9 7.35 9.26 -1.01
C PHE A 9 5.88 9.09 -0.61
N LEU A 10 5.04 8.60 -1.53
CA LEU A 10 3.57 8.57 -1.35
C LEU A 10 3.10 7.84 -0.07
N ASN A 11 3.90 6.94 0.49
CA ASN A 11 3.59 6.28 1.77
C ASN A 11 3.78 7.19 3.00
N CYS A 12 4.52 8.31 2.89
CA CYS A 12 4.68 9.32 3.92
C CYS A 12 3.59 10.40 3.91
N ASN A 13 2.89 10.56 2.78
CA ASN A 13 1.67 11.36 2.73
C ASN A 13 0.55 10.59 3.43
N PHE A 14 0.52 10.66 4.78
CA PHE A 14 -0.59 10.27 5.65
C PHE A 14 -1.63 9.31 5.03
N ASN A 15 -1.25 8.07 4.76
CA ASN A 15 -2.23 6.98 4.60
C ASN A 15 -2.76 6.49 5.97
N ILE A 16 -2.73 7.37 6.99
CA ILE A 16 -3.02 7.03 8.38
C ILE A 16 -4.19 7.89 8.84
N VAL A 17 -5.39 7.35 8.58
CA VAL A 17 -6.70 7.73 9.15
C VAL A 17 -7.12 9.18 8.92
N TRP A 18 -8.06 9.35 7.99
CA TRP A 18 -8.84 10.58 7.84
C TRP A 18 -9.55 10.95 9.16
N ASN A 19 -9.59 12.24 9.50
CA ASN A 19 -10.32 12.73 10.67
C ASN A 19 -11.07 14.02 10.33
N TRP A 20 -11.98 14.44 11.21
CA TRP A 20 -12.75 15.68 11.09
C TRP A 20 -11.88 16.91 10.77
N ASP A 21 -10.69 16.98 11.37
CA ASP A 21 -9.74 18.07 11.10
C ASP A 21 -9.25 18.10 9.64
N THR A 22 -8.90 16.94 9.07
CA THR A 22 -8.35 16.86 7.71
C THR A 22 -9.41 16.91 6.62
N LEU A 23 -10.65 16.48 6.91
CA LEU A 23 -11.74 16.43 5.94
C LEU A 23 -12.77 17.57 6.05
N ASP A 24 -12.78 18.34 7.15
CA ASP A 24 -13.75 19.43 7.32
C ASP A 24 -13.09 20.75 7.74
N VAL A 25 -12.40 20.78 8.88
CA VAL A 25 -11.88 22.03 9.46
C VAL A 25 -10.82 22.69 8.58
N ARG A 26 -9.77 21.94 8.19
CA ARG A 26 -8.69 22.49 7.35
C ARG A 26 -9.15 22.86 5.94
N PRO A 27 -9.95 22.04 5.23
CA PRO A 27 -10.48 22.43 3.92
C PRO A 27 -11.34 23.69 3.98
N LYS A 28 -12.28 23.78 4.94
CA LYS A 28 -13.13 24.98 5.12
C LYS A 28 -12.29 26.21 5.42
N ALA A 29 -11.30 26.11 6.30
CA ALA A 29 -10.38 27.21 6.61
C ALA A 29 -9.57 27.68 5.38
N LYS A 30 -9.31 26.79 4.43
CA LYS A 30 -8.63 27.09 3.15
C LYS A 30 -9.60 27.46 2.02
N GLY A 31 -10.91 27.52 2.27
CA GLY A 31 -11.93 27.79 1.26
C GLY A 31 -12.07 26.67 0.20
N VAL A 32 -11.66 25.44 0.52
CA VAL A 32 -11.76 24.29 -0.39
C VAL A 32 -13.11 23.60 -0.19
N ASP A 33 -13.88 23.48 -1.26
CA ASP A 33 -15.09 22.65 -1.27
C ASP A 33 -14.71 21.17 -1.43
N THR A 34 -14.89 20.42 -0.35
CA THR A 34 -14.55 19.00 -0.28
C THR A 34 -15.42 18.15 -1.19
N ARG A 35 -16.66 18.56 -1.48
CA ARG A 35 -17.54 17.85 -2.42
C ARG A 35 -17.01 17.97 -3.84
N GLN A 36 -16.56 19.15 -4.24
CA GLN A 36 -15.98 19.35 -5.57
C GLN A 36 -14.68 18.57 -5.74
N GLU A 37 -13.82 18.55 -4.73
CA GLU A 37 -12.57 17.78 -4.81
C GLU A 37 -12.84 16.26 -4.85
N LEU A 38 -13.88 15.77 -4.17
CA LEU A 38 -14.33 14.38 -4.28
C LEU A 38 -14.80 14.02 -5.68
N LEU A 39 -15.61 14.88 -6.32
CA LEU A 39 -16.05 14.66 -7.70
C LEU A 39 -14.88 14.66 -8.68
N LYS A 40 -13.96 15.61 -8.54
CA LYS A 40 -12.74 15.68 -9.33
C LYS A 40 -11.86 14.44 -9.13
N PHE A 41 -11.73 13.95 -7.89
CA PHE A 41 -11.01 12.71 -7.60
C PHE A 41 -11.68 11.50 -8.25
N TYR A 42 -13.01 11.42 -8.21
CA TYR A 42 -13.77 10.38 -8.91
C TYR A 42 -13.49 10.40 -10.41
N GLU A 43 -13.62 11.56 -11.06
CA GLU A 43 -13.38 11.72 -12.51
C GLU A 43 -11.90 11.45 -12.91
N ASP A 44 -10.95 11.74 -12.02
CA ASP A 44 -9.53 11.52 -12.29
C ASP A 44 -9.11 10.06 -12.08
N LYS A 45 -9.62 9.40 -11.02
CA LYS A 45 -9.12 8.09 -10.58
C LYS A 45 -10.03 6.90 -10.93
N TYR A 46 -11.34 7.10 -11.09
CA TYR A 46 -12.27 6.00 -11.38
C TYR A 46 -12.42 5.83 -12.89
N SER A 47 -11.57 4.98 -13.47
CA SER A 47 -11.61 4.61 -14.89
C SER A 47 -11.71 3.10 -15.06
N ALA A 48 -12.56 2.63 -15.98
CA ALA A 48 -12.83 1.21 -16.18
C ALA A 48 -11.55 0.37 -16.42
N ASN A 49 -10.58 0.89 -17.18
CA ASN A 49 -9.32 0.20 -17.47
C ASN A 49 -8.41 -0.05 -16.23
N LEU A 50 -8.66 0.65 -15.12
CA LEU A 50 -7.95 0.47 -13.85
C LEU A 50 -8.71 -0.41 -12.85
N MET A 51 -9.99 -0.66 -13.09
CA MET A 51 -10.84 -1.45 -12.20
C MET A 51 -10.68 -2.94 -12.46
N GLN A 52 -10.83 -3.74 -11.40
CA GLN A 52 -10.89 -5.19 -11.47
C GLN A 52 -12.11 -5.66 -10.68
N LEU A 53 -12.89 -6.56 -11.27
CA LEU A 53 -14.09 -7.12 -10.65
C LEU A 53 -13.94 -8.63 -10.55
N VAL A 54 -14.28 -9.19 -9.40
CA VAL A 54 -14.37 -10.63 -9.18
C VAL A 54 -15.77 -10.94 -8.66
N VAL A 55 -16.47 -11.86 -9.32
CA VAL A 55 -17.81 -12.29 -8.93
C VAL A 55 -17.79 -13.77 -8.61
N TYR A 56 -18.36 -14.14 -7.47
CA TYR A 56 -18.51 -15.52 -7.03
C TYR A 56 -19.99 -15.85 -6.87
N SER A 57 -20.48 -16.84 -7.62
CA SER A 57 -21.89 -17.23 -7.65
C SER A 57 -22.04 -18.72 -7.96
N LYS A 58 -23.24 -19.26 -7.70
CA LYS A 58 -23.63 -20.64 -8.06
C LYS A 58 -24.17 -20.76 -9.50
N GLU A 59 -24.43 -19.63 -10.15
CA GLU A 59 -24.93 -19.57 -11.52
C GLU A 59 -23.87 -20.00 -12.54
N SER A 60 -24.29 -20.30 -13.77
CA SER A 60 -23.37 -20.57 -14.87
C SER A 60 -22.57 -19.33 -15.27
N LEU A 61 -21.40 -19.55 -15.89
CA LEU A 61 -20.53 -18.47 -16.36
C LEU A 61 -21.26 -17.52 -17.32
N ASP A 62 -22.08 -18.04 -18.23
CA ASP A 62 -22.84 -17.22 -19.19
C ASP A 62 -23.80 -16.26 -18.48
N LYS A 63 -24.50 -16.74 -17.44
CA LYS A 63 -25.41 -15.90 -16.66
C LYS A 63 -24.66 -14.83 -15.88
N ILE A 64 -23.51 -15.18 -15.30
CA ILE A 64 -22.67 -14.24 -14.57
C ILE A 64 -22.14 -13.17 -15.51
N GLN A 65 -21.68 -13.56 -16.70
CA GLN A 65 -21.21 -12.63 -17.72
C GLN A 65 -22.32 -11.65 -18.13
N CYS A 66 -23.50 -12.13 -18.50
CA CYS A 66 -24.62 -11.27 -18.86
C CYS A 66 -24.98 -10.27 -17.75
N LEU A 67 -24.99 -10.73 -16.49
CA LEU A 67 -25.29 -9.87 -15.33
C LEU A 67 -24.20 -8.81 -15.11
N VAL A 68 -22.94 -9.17 -15.28
CA VAL A 68 -21.80 -8.26 -15.12
C VAL A 68 -21.80 -7.23 -16.24
N GLU A 69 -22.01 -7.65 -17.48
CA GLU A 69 -22.10 -6.74 -18.62
C GLU A 69 -23.26 -5.76 -18.44
N ASP A 70 -24.46 -6.24 -18.10
CA ASP A 70 -25.63 -5.40 -17.84
C ASP A 70 -25.35 -4.30 -16.80
N LYS A 71 -24.65 -4.64 -15.72
CA LYS A 71 -24.43 -3.73 -14.58
C LYS A 71 -23.21 -2.83 -14.71
N PHE A 72 -22.16 -3.27 -15.40
CA PHE A 72 -20.86 -2.60 -15.40
C PHE A 72 -20.42 -2.05 -16.76
N GLN A 73 -21.15 -2.34 -17.85
CA GLN A 73 -20.80 -1.81 -19.18
C GLN A 73 -20.82 -0.28 -19.27
N GLU A 74 -21.63 0.40 -18.45
CA GLU A 74 -21.76 1.86 -18.47
C GLU A 74 -20.60 2.59 -17.77
N ILE A 75 -19.70 1.86 -17.12
CA ILE A 75 -18.54 2.48 -16.45
C ILE A 75 -17.62 3.06 -17.51
N ARG A 76 -17.42 4.38 -17.43
CA ARG A 76 -16.59 5.12 -18.39
C ARG A 76 -15.15 4.65 -18.34
N ASN A 77 -14.58 4.37 -19.50
CA ASN A 77 -13.15 4.22 -19.68
C ASN A 77 -12.54 5.57 -20.10
N SER A 78 -11.62 6.08 -19.29
CA SER A 78 -10.86 7.31 -19.57
C SER A 78 -9.38 7.02 -19.91
N ASP A 79 -9.05 5.76 -20.23
CA ASP A 79 -7.70 5.28 -20.61
C ASP A 79 -6.57 5.80 -19.72
N ARG A 80 -6.82 5.80 -18.40
CA ARG A 80 -5.86 6.30 -17.41
C ARG A 80 -4.65 5.38 -17.30
N SER A 81 -3.46 5.95 -17.22
CA SER A 81 -2.25 5.17 -16.95
C SER A 81 -2.29 4.58 -15.55
N ARG A 82 -1.87 3.31 -15.41
CA ARG A 82 -1.65 2.70 -14.09
C ARG A 82 -0.65 3.54 -13.30
N PHE A 83 -0.94 3.75 -12.03
CA PHE A 83 -0.05 4.45 -11.13
C PHE A 83 1.27 3.66 -11.00
N GLN A 84 2.39 4.33 -11.29
CA GLN A 84 3.72 3.76 -11.12
C GLN A 84 4.43 4.55 -10.02
N PHE A 85 5.28 3.87 -9.26
CA PHE A 85 6.14 4.49 -8.27
C PHE A 85 7.57 4.55 -8.84
N PRO A 86 7.93 5.60 -9.58
CA PRO A 86 9.30 5.79 -10.02
C PRO A 86 10.13 6.27 -8.82
N GLY A 87 10.98 5.41 -8.28
CA GLY A 87 11.97 5.81 -7.28
C GLY A 87 12.15 4.82 -6.14
N GLN A 88 13.24 5.00 -5.41
CA GLN A 88 13.54 4.24 -4.20
C GLN A 88 12.91 4.97 -2.99
N PRO A 89 12.16 4.27 -2.12
CA PRO A 89 11.48 4.90 -0.98
C PRO A 89 12.41 5.52 0.05
N CYS A 90 13.68 5.11 0.06
CA CYS A 90 14.69 5.57 0.99
C CYS A 90 15.87 6.13 0.19
N THR A 91 16.17 7.41 0.39
CA THR A 91 17.46 8.02 0.03
C THR A 91 18.54 7.60 1.04
N SER A 92 19.81 7.90 0.75
CA SER A 92 20.94 7.54 1.63
C SER A 92 20.81 8.07 3.05
N GLU A 93 20.14 9.21 3.24
CA GLU A 93 19.88 9.83 4.55
C GLU A 93 18.90 9.03 5.42
N HIS A 94 18.09 8.17 4.79
CA HIS A 94 17.11 7.31 5.46
C HIS A 94 17.65 5.89 5.72
N LEU A 95 18.90 5.62 5.32
CA LEU A 95 19.57 4.35 5.57
C LEU A 95 20.49 4.45 6.80
N GLU A 96 20.82 3.31 7.39
CA GLU A 96 21.73 3.23 8.55
C GLU A 96 21.27 4.03 9.79
N ILE A 97 19.99 4.37 9.86
CA ILE A 97 19.40 5.07 11.00
C ILE A 97 18.92 4.11 12.08
N LEU A 98 18.98 4.56 13.34
CA LEU A 98 18.40 3.86 14.49
C LEU A 98 17.16 4.61 14.99
N VAL A 99 16.00 3.99 14.83
CA VAL A 99 14.73 4.55 15.33
C VAL A 99 14.39 3.94 16.69
N ARG A 100 14.25 4.78 17.72
CA ARG A 100 13.79 4.39 19.07
C ARG A 100 12.39 4.94 19.32
N ALA A 101 11.45 4.07 19.67
CA ALA A 101 10.06 4.43 19.93
C ALA A 101 9.59 3.88 21.29
N VAL A 102 8.77 4.66 22.00
CA VAL A 102 8.15 4.24 23.26
C VAL A 102 6.85 3.51 22.96
N PRO A 103 6.72 2.22 23.29
CA PRO A 103 5.51 1.47 23.00
C PRO A 103 4.38 1.82 23.99
N ILE A 104 3.14 1.83 23.51
CA ILE A 104 1.95 2.00 24.37
C ILE A 104 1.69 0.73 25.19
N LYS A 105 1.89 -0.45 24.57
CA LYS A 105 1.74 -1.75 25.23
C LYS A 105 3.07 -2.19 25.83
N GLN A 106 3.03 -2.94 26.92
CA GLN A 106 4.22 -3.55 27.49
C GLN A 106 4.84 -4.56 26.52
N GLY A 107 6.17 -4.53 26.43
CA GLY A 107 6.95 -5.43 25.60
C GLY A 107 8.17 -4.75 24.98
N HIS A 108 9.10 -5.57 24.50
CA HIS A 108 10.28 -5.12 23.77
C HIS A 108 10.21 -5.65 22.34
N LYS A 109 10.55 -4.81 21.36
CA LYS A 109 10.57 -5.19 19.96
C LYS A 109 11.75 -4.56 19.25
N LEU A 110 12.56 -5.39 18.60
CA LEU A 110 13.57 -4.96 17.63
C LEU A 110 13.00 -5.18 16.23
N ARG A 111 13.18 -4.19 15.34
CA ARG A 111 12.83 -4.31 13.91
C ARG A 111 14.04 -3.87 13.09
N ILE A 112 14.48 -4.74 12.19
CA ILE A 112 15.49 -4.42 11.18
C ILE A 112 14.76 -4.43 9.83
N VAL A 113 14.91 -3.36 9.07
CA VAL A 113 14.17 -3.15 7.81
C VAL A 113 15.15 -2.77 6.73
N TRP A 114 15.10 -3.49 5.61
CA TRP A 114 15.83 -3.15 4.40
C TRP A 114 14.83 -2.72 3.33
N PRO A 115 14.96 -1.52 2.76
CA PRO A 115 14.15 -1.13 1.62
C PRO A 115 14.57 -1.95 0.40
N ILE A 116 13.61 -2.60 -0.25
CA ILE A 116 13.82 -3.38 -1.47
C ILE A 116 12.84 -2.93 -2.54
N THR A 117 13.25 -2.99 -3.81
CA THR A 117 12.35 -2.73 -4.93
C THR A 117 11.24 -3.78 -4.96
N PRO A 118 9.98 -3.40 -5.24
CA PRO A 118 8.88 -4.36 -5.31
C PRO A 118 9.19 -5.52 -6.26
N SER A 119 9.26 -6.75 -5.74
CA SER A 119 9.62 -7.95 -6.50
C SER A 119 8.44 -8.58 -7.26
N ILE A 120 7.37 -7.81 -7.52
CA ILE A 120 6.14 -8.36 -8.12
C ILE A 120 6.36 -8.91 -9.52
N LEU A 121 7.38 -8.41 -10.23
CA LEU A 121 7.82 -8.95 -11.52
C LEU A 121 8.40 -10.37 -11.41
N HIS A 122 8.94 -10.72 -10.24
CA HIS A 122 9.55 -12.03 -9.95
C HIS A 122 8.68 -12.88 -9.02
N TYR A 123 7.36 -12.74 -9.13
CA TYR A 123 6.44 -13.45 -8.22
C TYR A 123 6.53 -14.98 -8.36
N LYS A 124 6.95 -15.49 -9.53
CA LYS A 124 7.11 -16.92 -9.80
C LYS A 124 8.36 -17.48 -9.15
N GLU A 125 9.49 -16.78 -9.28
CA GLU A 125 10.76 -17.17 -8.66
C GLU A 125 10.73 -16.95 -7.14
N GLY A 126 10.00 -15.92 -6.68
CA GLY A 126 9.80 -15.62 -5.27
C GLY A 126 11.09 -15.40 -4.47
N PRO A 127 12.08 -14.62 -4.94
CA PRO A 127 13.40 -14.50 -4.30
C PRO A 127 13.31 -13.99 -2.86
N CYS A 128 12.48 -12.99 -2.59
CA CYS A 128 12.26 -12.46 -1.23
C CYS A 128 11.61 -13.50 -0.31
N ARG A 129 10.75 -14.37 -0.85
CA ARG A 129 10.14 -15.46 -0.08
C ARG A 129 11.18 -16.51 0.29
N TYR A 130 12.07 -16.86 -0.63
CA TYR A 130 13.17 -17.78 -0.37
C TYR A 130 14.11 -17.25 0.73
N LEU A 131 14.57 -16.00 0.62
CA LEU A 131 15.40 -15.37 1.64
C LEU A 131 14.67 -15.26 2.99
N GLY A 132 13.39 -14.88 2.97
CA GLY A 132 12.56 -14.82 4.17
C GLY A 132 12.43 -16.17 4.87
N HIS A 133 12.33 -17.26 4.10
CA HIS A 133 12.30 -18.61 4.65
C HIS A 133 13.63 -18.98 5.35
N LEU A 134 14.77 -18.64 4.76
CA LEU A 134 16.08 -18.92 5.36
C LEU A 134 16.33 -18.07 6.62
N ILE A 135 16.03 -16.77 6.56
CA ILE A 135 16.23 -15.85 7.69
C ILE A 135 15.29 -16.18 8.84
N GLY A 136 14.04 -16.53 8.53
CA GLY A 136 13.01 -16.92 9.49
C GLY A 136 13.04 -18.40 9.90
N HIS A 137 14.07 -19.16 9.50
CA HIS A 137 14.21 -20.55 9.91
C HIS A 137 14.48 -20.64 11.42
N GLU A 138 13.88 -21.62 12.09
CA GLU A 138 13.98 -21.77 13.56
C GLU A 138 14.67 -23.07 14.00
N GLY A 139 15.15 -23.89 13.06
CA GLY A 139 15.88 -25.13 13.37
C GLY A 139 17.30 -24.90 13.88
N GLU A 140 18.01 -26.00 14.17
CA GLU A 140 19.41 -25.96 14.61
C GLU A 140 20.30 -25.23 13.59
N GLY A 141 21.25 -24.43 14.08
CA GLY A 141 22.14 -23.62 13.25
C GLY A 141 21.51 -22.37 12.64
N SER A 142 20.23 -22.09 12.92
CA SER A 142 19.56 -20.87 12.44
C SER A 142 19.94 -19.61 13.22
N LEU A 143 19.64 -18.44 12.63
CA LEU A 143 19.76 -17.15 13.31
C LEU A 143 18.93 -17.12 14.60
N PHE A 144 17.70 -17.64 14.55
CA PHE A 144 16.83 -17.74 15.74
C PHE A 144 17.45 -18.60 16.83
N TYR A 145 18.02 -19.76 16.47
CA TYR A 145 18.67 -20.66 17.42
C TYR A 145 19.83 -19.98 18.17
N VAL A 146 20.61 -19.14 17.48
CA VAL A 146 21.70 -18.37 18.09
C VAL A 146 21.18 -17.26 18.99
N LEU A 147 20.16 -16.51 18.56
CA LEU A 147 19.61 -15.37 19.31
C LEU A 147 18.73 -15.76 20.50
N LYS A 148 18.21 -16.99 20.53
CA LYS A 148 17.40 -17.51 21.64
C LYS A 148 18.24 -17.94 22.85
N LYS A 149 19.53 -18.26 22.64
CA LYS A 149 20.46 -18.59 23.73
C LYS A 149 20.78 -17.36 24.56
#